data_AF-A0A534SCZ1-F1
#
_entry.id   AF-A0A534SCZ1-F1
#
_cell.length_a   1.000
_cell.length_b   1.000
_cell.length_c   1.000
_cell.angle_alpha   90.00
_cell.angle_beta   90.00
_cell.angle_gamma   90.00
#
_symmetry.space_group_name_H-M   'P 1'
#
loop_
_entity.id
_entity.type
_entity.pdbx_description
1 polymer ?
#
loop_
_entity_poly.entity_id
_entity_poly.type
_entity_poly.pdbx_seq_one_letter_code
_entity_poly.pdbx_strand_id
1 'polypeptide(L)'
;MWRDVAGACPIIPITNGVHLRTWQDPRISEALGSATGLRATHQTLKREMLAAIGQRTGTRLDPDVLTVGFARRAAGYKRSDLVFGDPARIEALLSGRRLQLVFAGKAHPDDAQGRRIVANLVAMARQYPGSVVFVPDYDMGIARLLTRGADVWLNNPIRPLEACGTSGMKAALNGVPNLSVLDGWWPEACRHGVNGWAIACGTSGMKAALNGVPNLSVLDGWWPEACRHGVNGWAIGDGTSGAPDQDERDRAALYATLENEVLPAYADAGRWVDMMRASIVTAERGFTSDRMVRDYFARLYGQE
;
A
#
# COMPACT_ATOMS: atom_id res chain seq x y z
N MET A 1 -26.23 -10.34 5.54
CA MET A 1 -27.18 -9.61 4.67
C MET A 1 -28.22 -10.53 4.03
N TRP A 2 -27.86 -11.73 3.53
CA TRP A 2 -28.82 -12.63 2.84
C TRP A 2 -28.97 -14.01 3.50
N ARG A 3 -28.48 -14.18 4.73
CA ARG A 3 -28.48 -15.47 5.45
C ARG A 3 -29.89 -16.06 5.61
N ASP A 4 -30.88 -15.18 5.77
CA ASP A 4 -32.25 -15.56 6.11
C ASP A 4 -33.18 -15.60 4.88
N VAL A 5 -32.64 -15.40 3.67
CA VAL A 5 -33.41 -15.44 2.43
C VAL A 5 -33.35 -16.85 1.83
N ALA A 6 -34.44 -17.59 1.96
CA ALA A 6 -34.55 -18.94 1.41
C ALA A 6 -34.45 -18.93 -0.12
N GLY A 7 -33.62 -19.83 -0.68
CA GLY A 7 -33.38 -19.93 -2.12
C GLY A 7 -32.45 -18.87 -2.70
N ALA A 8 -31.81 -18.03 -1.87
CA ALA A 8 -30.83 -17.07 -2.35
C ALA A 8 -29.59 -17.78 -2.92
N CYS A 9 -29.07 -17.27 -4.05
CA CYS A 9 -27.82 -17.73 -4.61
C CYS A 9 -26.66 -17.48 -3.62
N PRO A 10 -25.67 -18.39 -3.54
CA PRO A 10 -24.47 -18.16 -2.75
C PRO A 10 -23.76 -16.85 -3.14
N ILE A 11 -23.37 -16.06 -2.15
CA ILE A 11 -22.53 -14.89 -2.38
C ILE A 11 -21.08 -15.35 -2.38
N ILE A 12 -20.43 -15.21 -3.52
CA ILE A 12 -19.04 -15.63 -3.71
C ILE A 12 -18.12 -14.42 -3.92
N PRO A 13 -16.90 -14.43 -3.35
CA PRO A 13 -15.92 -13.37 -3.60
C PRO A 13 -15.13 -13.66 -4.87
N ILE A 14 -14.83 -12.60 -5.63
CA ILE A 14 -13.84 -12.59 -6.71
C ILE A 14 -12.85 -11.46 -6.42
N THR A 15 -11.61 -11.81 -6.12
CA THR A 15 -10.54 -10.83 -5.86
C THR A 15 -10.22 -10.05 -7.13
N ASN A 16 -10.11 -8.73 -7.06
CA ASN A 16 -9.74 -7.91 -8.22
C ASN A 16 -8.35 -8.27 -8.77
N GLY A 17 -8.10 -7.86 -10.01
CA GLY A 17 -6.79 -7.97 -10.64
C GLY A 17 -6.48 -6.79 -11.56
N VAL A 18 -5.22 -6.66 -11.95
CA VAL A 18 -4.72 -5.61 -12.84
C VAL A 18 -4.11 -6.21 -14.10
N HIS A 19 -4.27 -5.52 -15.23
CA HIS A 19 -3.75 -6.00 -16.50
C HIS A 19 -2.22 -5.84 -16.57
N LEU A 20 -1.52 -6.98 -16.61
CA LEU A 20 -0.06 -7.07 -16.52
C LEU A 20 0.64 -6.17 -17.55
N ARG A 21 0.29 -6.31 -18.83
CA ARG A 21 0.93 -5.58 -19.94
C ARG A 21 0.71 -4.07 -19.90
N THR A 22 -0.35 -3.59 -19.26
CA THR A 22 -0.58 -2.15 -19.11
C THR A 22 0.26 -1.56 -17.99
N TRP A 23 0.38 -2.30 -16.89
CA TRP A 23 0.87 -1.76 -15.62
C TRP A 23 2.31 -2.14 -15.27
N GLN A 24 2.85 -3.24 -15.79
CA GLN A 24 4.27 -3.58 -15.66
C GLN A 24 5.08 -2.90 -16.76
N ASP A 25 6.16 -2.21 -16.39
CA ASP A 25 7.14 -1.73 -17.36
C ASP A 25 7.93 -2.92 -17.94
N PRO A 26 8.01 -3.09 -19.27
CA PRO A 26 8.71 -4.24 -19.88
C PRO A 26 10.16 -4.39 -19.42
N ARG A 27 10.83 -3.26 -19.13
CA ARG A 27 12.21 -3.26 -18.65
C ARG A 27 12.32 -3.94 -17.28
N ILE A 28 11.30 -3.86 -16.43
CA ILE A 28 11.27 -4.57 -15.15
C ILE A 28 11.18 -6.07 -15.37
N SER A 29 10.26 -6.52 -16.22
CA SER A 29 10.11 -7.95 -16.52
C SER A 29 11.38 -8.55 -17.14
N GLU A 30 12.04 -7.81 -18.04
CA GLU A 30 13.31 -8.21 -18.66
C GLU A 30 14.46 -8.28 -17.64
N ALA A 31 14.44 -7.40 -16.64
CA ALA A 31 15.49 -7.31 -15.62
C ALA A 31 15.35 -8.32 -14.48
N LEU A 32 14.23 -9.05 -14.36
CA LEU A 32 13.98 -10.01 -13.26
C LEU A 32 15.09 -11.06 -13.08
N GLY A 33 15.68 -11.51 -14.19
CA GLY A 33 16.77 -12.50 -14.21
C GLY A 33 18.11 -11.98 -13.67
N SER A 34 18.25 -10.67 -13.45
CA SER A 34 19.49 -10.03 -12.98
C SER A 34 19.23 -9.13 -11.78
N ALA A 35 19.80 -9.49 -10.61
CA ALA A 35 19.63 -8.70 -9.37
C ALA A 35 20.08 -7.24 -9.56
N THR A 36 21.29 -7.06 -10.10
CA THR A 36 21.84 -5.75 -10.43
C THR A 36 21.01 -5.04 -11.49
N GLY A 37 20.54 -5.79 -12.50
CA GLY A 37 19.69 -5.26 -13.56
C GLY A 37 18.37 -4.71 -13.04
N LEU A 38 17.70 -5.42 -12.12
CA LEU A 38 16.41 -5.03 -11.58
C LEU A 38 16.50 -3.69 -10.82
N ARG A 39 17.48 -3.56 -9.92
CA ARG A 39 17.68 -2.31 -9.16
C ARG A 39 18.09 -1.15 -10.06
N ALA A 40 19.01 -1.38 -11.01
CA ALA A 40 19.46 -0.33 -11.93
C ALA A 40 18.32 0.16 -12.86
N THR A 41 17.48 -0.78 -13.29
CA THR A 41 16.29 -0.48 -14.09
C THR A 41 15.30 0.35 -13.28
N HIS A 42 14.98 -0.07 -12.05
CA HIS A 42 14.12 0.70 -11.15
C HIS A 42 14.64 2.11 -10.89
N GLN A 43 15.95 2.26 -10.65
CA GLN A 43 16.55 3.59 -10.49
C GLN A 43 16.42 4.48 -11.73
N THR A 44 16.44 3.89 -12.92
CA THR A 44 16.18 4.61 -14.17
C THR A 44 14.72 5.05 -14.26
N LEU A 45 13.78 4.17 -13.93
CA LEU A 45 12.35 4.48 -13.88
C LEU A 45 12.02 5.56 -12.85
N LYS A 46 12.67 5.52 -11.69
CA LYS A 46 12.58 6.55 -10.66
C LYS A 46 13.04 7.90 -11.19
N ARG A 47 14.21 7.97 -11.84
CA ARG A 47 14.70 9.21 -12.48
C ARG A 47 13.73 9.75 -13.53
N GLU A 48 13.16 8.89 -14.37
CA GLU A 48 12.13 9.28 -15.34
C GLU A 48 10.89 9.85 -14.66
N MET A 49 10.39 9.19 -13.60
CA MET A 49 9.26 9.66 -12.80
C MET A 49 9.55 11.03 -12.19
N LEU A 50 10.70 11.19 -11.52
CA LEU A 50 11.08 12.44 -10.87
C LEU A 50 11.29 13.58 -11.89
N ALA A 51 11.87 13.30 -13.06
CA ALA A 51 12.01 14.28 -14.13
C ALA A 51 10.63 14.73 -14.66
N ALA A 52 9.71 13.80 -14.89
CA ALA A 52 8.36 14.12 -15.33
C ALA A 52 7.56 14.92 -14.28
N ILE A 53 7.74 14.61 -12.99
CA ILE A 53 7.18 15.40 -11.89
C ILE A 53 7.77 16.81 -11.90
N GLY A 54 9.10 16.94 -11.99
CA GLY A 54 9.77 18.23 -11.99
C GLY A 54 9.40 19.12 -13.17
N GLN A 55 9.16 18.53 -14.34
CA GLN A 55 8.61 19.27 -15.49
C GLN A 55 7.19 19.81 -15.25
N ARG A 56 6.38 19.08 -14.48
CA ARG A 56 4.97 19.44 -14.22
C ARG A 56 4.80 20.39 -13.05
N THR A 57 5.60 20.24 -11.99
CA THR A 57 5.41 20.97 -10.73
C THR A 57 6.52 21.99 -10.46
N GLY A 58 7.63 21.95 -11.21
CA GLY A 58 8.84 22.72 -10.92
C GLY A 58 9.67 22.17 -9.75
N THR A 59 9.20 21.11 -9.08
CA THR A 59 9.86 20.52 -7.90
C THR A 59 10.99 19.60 -8.30
N ARG A 60 12.17 19.75 -7.69
CA ARG A 60 13.30 18.83 -7.88
C ARG A 60 13.48 17.97 -6.64
N LEU A 61 13.18 16.69 -6.79
CA LEU A 61 13.44 15.65 -5.79
C LEU A 61 14.74 14.91 -6.12
N ASP A 62 15.32 14.31 -5.10
CA ASP A 62 16.58 13.57 -5.16
C ASP A 62 16.34 12.10 -5.55
N PRO A 63 16.97 11.58 -6.62
CA PRO A 63 16.82 10.18 -7.02
C PRO A 63 17.43 9.18 -6.04
N ASP A 64 18.34 9.59 -5.14
CA ASP A 64 18.99 8.67 -4.20
C ASP A 64 18.22 8.53 -2.89
N VAL A 65 17.31 9.46 -2.58
CA VAL A 65 16.48 9.44 -1.36
C VAL A 65 15.24 8.56 -1.55
N LEU A 66 14.89 7.77 -0.53
CA LEU A 66 13.69 6.92 -0.53
C LEU A 66 12.44 7.72 -0.89
N THR A 67 11.77 7.34 -1.97
CA THR A 67 10.57 8.02 -2.47
C THR A 67 9.33 7.18 -2.22
N VAL A 68 8.46 7.64 -1.32
CA VAL A 68 7.16 7.01 -1.04
C VAL A 68 6.09 7.64 -1.93
N GLY A 69 5.41 6.79 -2.70
CA GLY A 69 4.30 7.18 -3.56
C GLY A 69 2.94 6.94 -2.91
N PHE A 70 2.03 7.90 -3.06
CA PHE A 70 0.62 7.76 -2.74
C PHE A 70 -0.21 8.40 -3.85
N ALA A 71 -1.02 7.61 -4.57
CA ALA A 71 -1.90 8.17 -5.60
C ALA A 71 -3.30 7.56 -5.60
N ARG A 72 -4.30 8.30 -5.10
CA ARG A 72 -5.67 7.84 -4.92
C ARG A 72 -6.66 9.01 -4.95
N ARG A 73 -7.95 8.71 -5.10
CA ARG A 73 -9.01 9.68 -4.77
C ARG A 73 -8.80 10.17 -3.34
N ALA A 74 -8.82 11.48 -3.13
CA ALA A 74 -8.76 12.05 -1.80
C ALA A 74 -10.15 11.90 -1.16
N ALA A 75 -10.26 10.94 -0.25
CA ALA A 75 -11.45 10.63 0.52
C ALA A 75 -11.04 10.37 1.96
N GLY A 76 -11.88 10.77 2.92
CA GLY A 76 -11.58 10.73 4.35
C GLY A 76 -10.99 9.40 4.83
N TYR A 77 -11.66 8.30 4.48
CA TYR A 77 -11.26 6.97 4.91
C TYR A 77 -9.90 6.52 4.37
N LYS A 78 -9.35 7.13 3.31
CA LYS A 78 -8.04 6.75 2.76
C LYS A 78 -6.87 7.39 3.49
N ARG A 79 -7.12 8.42 4.31
CA ARG A 79 -6.17 9.08 5.24
C ARG A 79 -4.82 9.45 4.62
N SER A 80 -4.80 9.99 3.41
CA SER A 80 -3.52 10.29 2.71
C SER A 80 -2.61 11.26 3.46
N ASP A 81 -3.15 12.02 4.40
CA ASP A 81 -2.44 12.97 5.25
C ASP A 81 -2.07 12.43 6.65
N LEU A 82 -2.35 11.15 6.97
CA LEU A 82 -2.00 10.54 8.27
C LEU A 82 -0.50 10.67 8.61
N VAL A 83 0.35 10.59 7.59
CA VAL A 83 1.82 10.72 7.70
C VAL A 83 2.27 12.12 8.16
N PHE A 84 1.37 13.10 8.15
CA PHE A 84 1.64 14.45 8.66
C PHE A 84 1.07 14.68 10.07
N GLY A 85 0.46 13.66 10.68
CA GLY A 85 -0.10 13.75 12.02
C GLY A 85 0.94 13.83 13.15
N ASP A 86 2.21 13.57 12.89
CA ASP A 86 3.32 13.83 13.83
C ASP A 86 4.38 14.74 13.14
N PRO A 87 4.22 16.07 13.27
CA PRO A 87 5.11 17.04 12.63
C PRO A 87 6.57 16.86 13.00
N ALA A 88 6.88 16.51 14.25
CA ALA A 88 8.25 16.38 14.72
C ALA A 88 8.96 15.20 14.04
N ARG A 89 8.30 14.03 13.95
CA ARG A 89 8.87 12.86 13.28
C ARG A 89 8.98 13.05 11.77
N ILE A 90 7.94 13.56 11.12
CA ILE A 90 7.99 13.73 9.66
C ILE A 90 9.03 14.78 9.27
N GLU A 91 9.15 15.89 10.01
CA GLU A 91 10.17 16.91 9.76
C GLU A 91 11.58 16.33 9.88
N ALA A 92 11.85 15.50 10.90
CA ALA A 92 13.15 14.84 11.04
C ALA A 92 13.49 13.95 9.83
N LEU A 93 12.51 13.22 9.28
CA LEU A 93 12.70 12.36 8.12
C LEU A 93 12.91 13.15 6.81
N LEU A 94 12.13 14.22 6.61
CA LEU A 94 12.17 15.04 5.41
C LEU A 94 13.40 15.96 5.37
N SER A 95 13.70 16.65 6.47
CA SER A 95 14.86 17.57 6.59
C SER A 95 16.18 16.80 6.64
N GLY A 96 16.18 15.61 7.23
CA GLY A 96 17.32 14.69 7.19
C GLY A 96 17.56 14.01 5.83
N ARG A 97 16.74 14.33 4.80
CA ARG A 97 16.78 13.73 3.46
C ARG A 97 16.75 12.19 3.48
N ARG A 98 16.04 11.61 4.46
CA ARG A 98 15.84 10.15 4.57
C ARG A 98 14.61 9.69 3.79
N LEU A 99 13.68 10.61 3.53
CA LEU A 99 12.39 10.35 2.93
C LEU A 99 11.96 11.50 2.01
N GLN A 100 11.31 11.15 0.90
CA GLN A 100 10.52 12.07 0.08
C GLN A 100 9.14 11.48 -0.18
N LEU A 101 8.13 12.33 -0.31
CA LEU A 101 6.73 11.95 -0.50
C LEU A 101 6.20 12.51 -1.82
N VAL A 102 5.59 11.64 -2.62
CA VAL A 102 4.92 12.02 -3.87
C VAL A 102 3.44 11.68 -3.75
N PHE A 103 2.61 12.73 -3.67
CA PHE A 103 1.16 12.61 -3.63
C PHE A 103 0.54 12.93 -4.98
N ALA A 104 -0.52 12.22 -5.34
CA ALA A 104 -1.39 12.58 -6.45
C ALA A 104 -2.83 12.17 -6.15
N GLY A 105 -3.80 12.95 -6.62
CA GLY A 105 -5.20 12.63 -6.37
C GLY A 105 -6.15 13.75 -6.67
N LYS A 106 -7.44 13.41 -6.70
CA LYS A 106 -8.55 14.34 -6.85
C LYS A 106 -9.55 14.11 -5.72
N ALA A 107 -10.05 15.18 -5.13
CA ALA A 107 -11.21 15.12 -4.23
C ALA A 107 -12.49 15.27 -5.06
N HIS A 108 -13.57 14.63 -4.62
CA HIS A 108 -14.88 14.92 -5.21
C HIS A 108 -15.28 16.37 -4.85
N PRO A 109 -15.89 17.14 -5.78
CA PRO A 109 -16.31 18.52 -5.50
C PRO A 109 -17.17 18.66 -4.26
N ASP A 110 -17.99 17.65 -3.94
CA ASP A 110 -18.88 17.65 -2.76
C ASP A 110 -18.27 17.01 -1.50
N ASP A 111 -17.09 16.39 -1.58
CA ASP A 111 -16.42 15.77 -0.42
C ASP A 111 -15.59 16.79 0.36
N ALA A 112 -16.21 17.43 1.36
CA ALA A 112 -15.54 18.45 2.18
C ALA A 112 -14.29 17.93 2.89
N GLN A 113 -14.29 16.67 3.34
CA GLN A 113 -13.14 16.07 3.99
C GLN A 113 -12.02 15.81 2.98
N GLY A 114 -12.34 15.24 1.83
CA GLY A 114 -11.39 15.03 0.73
C GLY A 114 -10.73 16.36 0.28
N ARG A 115 -11.50 17.44 0.17
CA ARG A 115 -10.96 18.78 -0.16
C ARG A 115 -10.00 19.30 0.91
N ARG A 116 -10.31 19.13 2.20
CA ARG A 116 -9.42 19.52 3.32
C ARG A 116 -8.11 18.74 3.28
N ILE A 117 -8.19 17.43 3.02
CA ILE A 117 -7.01 16.58 2.90
C ILE A 117 -6.12 17.06 1.74
N VAL A 118 -6.68 17.32 0.55
CA VAL A 118 -5.89 17.86 -0.58
C VAL A 118 -5.27 19.21 -0.22
N ALA A 119 -6.00 20.10 0.44
CA ALA A 119 -5.46 21.39 0.87
C ALA A 119 -4.28 21.21 1.84
N ASN A 120 -4.37 20.26 2.77
CA ASN A 120 -3.27 19.92 3.68
C ASN A 120 -2.05 19.37 2.92
N LEU A 121 -2.24 18.43 1.98
CA LEU A 121 -1.14 17.90 1.15
C LEU A 121 -0.43 19.00 0.36
N VAL A 122 -1.17 19.95 -0.20
CA VAL A 122 -0.59 21.11 -0.91
C VAL A 122 0.14 22.04 0.04
N ALA A 123 -0.38 22.26 1.26
CA ALA A 123 0.32 23.04 2.28
C ALA A 123 1.65 22.38 2.68
N MET A 124 1.66 21.07 2.90
CA MET A 124 2.88 20.31 3.21
C MET A 124 3.89 20.33 2.06
N ALA A 125 3.44 20.25 0.80
CA ALA A 125 4.31 20.41 -0.37
C ALA A 125 4.98 21.80 -0.44
N ARG A 126 4.29 22.86 0.02
CA ARG A 126 4.86 24.21 0.11
C ARG A 126 5.82 24.36 1.29
N GLN A 127 5.53 23.70 2.41
CA GLN A 127 6.36 23.71 3.60
C GLN A 127 7.68 22.93 3.39
N TYR A 128 7.65 21.83 2.64
CA TYR A 128 8.79 20.96 2.39
C TYR A 128 9.08 20.81 0.88
N PRO A 129 9.42 21.89 0.15
CA PRO A 129 9.48 21.90 -1.31
C PRO A 129 10.58 21.02 -1.92
N GLY A 130 11.55 20.55 -1.13
CA GLY A 130 12.60 19.63 -1.56
C GLY A 130 12.30 18.15 -1.24
N SER A 131 11.22 17.87 -0.50
CA SER A 131 10.94 16.51 -0.01
C SER A 131 9.49 16.08 -0.19
N VAL A 132 8.55 17.00 -0.40
CA VAL A 132 7.13 16.70 -0.60
C VAL A 132 6.64 17.35 -1.87
N VAL A 133 5.95 16.59 -2.71
CA VAL A 133 5.31 17.10 -3.92
C VAL A 133 3.88 16.60 -4.04
N PHE A 134 2.99 17.50 -4.44
CA PHE A 134 1.64 17.16 -4.85
C PHE A 134 1.53 17.32 -6.37
N VAL A 135 1.26 16.22 -7.08
CA VAL A 135 1.14 16.18 -8.53
C VAL A 135 -0.33 16.39 -8.91
N PRO A 136 -0.69 17.51 -9.56
CA PRO A 136 -2.06 17.77 -9.99
C PRO A 136 -2.46 16.87 -11.17
N ASP A 137 -3.76 16.85 -11.46
CA ASP A 137 -4.32 16.19 -12.64
C ASP A 137 -3.95 14.72 -12.80
N TYR A 138 -4.07 13.97 -11.69
CA TYR A 138 -3.86 12.53 -11.69
C TYR A 138 -4.72 11.84 -12.76
N ASP A 139 -4.04 11.09 -13.63
CA ASP A 139 -4.58 10.32 -14.74
C ASP A 139 -3.83 8.98 -14.86
N MET A 140 -4.10 8.20 -15.92
CA MET A 140 -3.40 6.94 -16.15
C MET A 140 -1.90 7.11 -16.46
N GLY A 141 -1.50 8.22 -17.07
CA GLY A 141 -0.09 8.50 -17.39
C GLY A 141 0.73 8.75 -16.13
N ILE A 142 0.23 9.62 -15.24
CA ILE A 142 0.82 9.84 -13.91
C ILE A 142 0.77 8.55 -13.10
N ALA A 143 -0.34 7.81 -13.12
CA ALA A 143 -0.44 6.52 -12.43
C ALA A 143 0.70 5.59 -12.85
N ARG A 144 0.97 5.44 -14.15
CA ARG A 144 2.03 4.57 -14.67
C ARG A 144 3.41 5.01 -14.22
N LEU A 145 3.68 6.33 -14.22
CA LEU A 145 4.95 6.88 -13.73
C LEU A 145 5.14 6.60 -12.24
N LEU A 146 4.13 6.89 -11.42
CA LEU A 146 4.20 6.73 -9.97
C LEU A 146 4.34 5.26 -9.56
N THR A 147 3.55 4.35 -10.14
CA THR A 147 3.58 2.94 -9.75
C THR A 147 4.84 2.21 -10.18
N ARG A 148 5.61 2.73 -11.14
CA ARG A 148 6.87 2.13 -11.60
C ARG A 148 8.13 2.82 -11.08
N GLY A 149 8.00 4.04 -10.55
CA GLY A 149 9.13 4.88 -10.13
C GLY A 149 9.21 5.15 -8.63
N ALA A 150 8.13 4.96 -7.87
CA ALA A 150 8.18 5.06 -6.41
C ALA A 150 8.96 3.88 -5.83
N ASP A 151 9.68 4.09 -4.73
CA ASP A 151 10.40 3.01 -4.05
C ASP A 151 9.47 2.21 -3.14
N VAL A 152 8.52 2.87 -2.48
CA VAL A 152 7.51 2.23 -1.64
C VAL A 152 6.15 2.81 -1.95
N TRP A 153 5.12 1.95 -1.98
CA TRP A 153 3.75 2.36 -2.22
C TRP A 153 2.95 2.37 -0.91
N LEU A 154 2.49 3.56 -0.48
CA LEU A 154 1.77 3.73 0.78
C LEU A 154 0.25 3.60 0.60
N ASN A 155 -0.41 2.80 1.44
CA ASN A 155 -1.86 2.79 1.57
C ASN A 155 -2.28 2.62 3.04
N ASN A 156 -3.05 3.55 3.58
CA ASN A 156 -3.42 3.54 5.00
C ASN A 156 -4.91 3.80 5.23
N PRO A 157 -5.81 3.05 4.55
CA PRO A 157 -7.24 3.23 4.74
C PRO A 157 -7.67 2.89 6.18
N ILE A 158 -8.76 3.49 6.63
CA ILE A 158 -9.48 3.07 7.84
C ILE A 158 -10.07 1.68 7.56
N ARG A 159 -9.75 0.68 8.39
CA ARG A 159 -10.39 -0.63 8.30
C ARG A 159 -11.87 -0.55 8.69
N PRO A 160 -12.77 -1.31 8.05
CA PRO A 160 -12.59 -2.16 6.86
C PRO A 160 -13.12 -1.47 5.59
N LEU A 161 -12.79 -0.19 5.39
CA LEU A 161 -13.47 0.66 4.40
C LEU A 161 -12.85 0.55 2.99
N GLU A 162 -11.69 -0.09 2.83
CA GLU A 162 -11.15 -0.40 1.51
C GLU A 162 -11.55 -1.81 1.09
N ALA A 163 -12.45 -1.93 0.10
CA ALA A 163 -12.87 -3.24 -0.39
C ALA A 163 -11.72 -4.06 -1.03
N CYS A 164 -10.80 -3.42 -1.75
CA CYS A 164 -9.66 -4.10 -2.39
C CYS A 164 -8.48 -3.15 -2.63
N GLY A 165 -8.63 -2.20 -3.56
CA GLY A 165 -7.60 -1.21 -3.89
C GLY A 165 -6.51 -1.73 -4.82
N THR A 166 -6.68 -1.52 -6.13
CA THR A 166 -5.79 -2.09 -7.16
C THR A 166 -4.48 -1.33 -7.39
N SER A 167 -4.32 -0.12 -6.83
CA SER A 167 -3.09 0.67 -7.01
C SER A 167 -1.85 -0.03 -6.45
N GLY A 168 -1.98 -0.71 -5.31
CA GLY A 168 -0.89 -1.47 -4.71
C GLY A 168 -0.45 -2.65 -5.57
N MET A 169 -1.40 -3.30 -6.26
CA MET A 169 -1.11 -4.38 -7.21
C MET A 169 -0.29 -3.87 -8.41
N LYS A 170 -0.63 -2.69 -8.94
CA LYS A 170 0.10 -2.04 -10.04
C LYS A 170 1.54 -1.70 -9.63
N ALA A 171 1.71 -1.19 -8.41
CA ALA A 171 3.03 -0.89 -7.87
C ALA A 171 3.85 -2.18 -7.68
N ALA A 172 3.22 -3.21 -7.11
CA ALA A 172 3.87 -4.49 -6.88
C ALA A 172 4.35 -5.19 -8.17
N LEU A 173 3.59 -5.08 -9.27
CA LEU A 173 4.03 -5.57 -10.59
C LEU A 173 5.35 -4.94 -11.09
N ASN A 174 5.68 -3.74 -10.62
CA ASN A 174 6.93 -3.06 -10.97
C ASN A 174 8.03 -3.26 -9.91
N GLY A 175 7.83 -4.15 -8.95
CA GLY A 175 8.79 -4.39 -7.87
C GLY A 175 8.75 -3.36 -6.76
N VAL A 176 7.71 -2.53 -6.68
CA VAL A 176 7.56 -1.57 -5.58
C VAL A 176 6.93 -2.29 -4.38
N PRO A 177 7.62 -2.44 -3.23
CA PRO A 177 7.03 -3.00 -2.02
C PRO A 177 5.93 -2.08 -1.47
N ASN A 178 4.89 -2.66 -0.88
CA ASN A 178 3.81 -1.87 -0.28
C ASN A 178 4.06 -1.66 1.21
N LEU A 179 3.74 -0.49 1.72
CA LEU A 179 3.59 -0.19 3.14
C LEU A 179 2.12 0.11 3.38
N SER A 180 1.39 -0.83 3.98
CA SER A 180 -0.06 -0.71 4.02
C SER A 180 -0.70 -1.26 5.26
N VAL A 181 -1.77 -0.60 5.71
CA VAL A 181 -2.77 -1.19 6.61
C VAL A 181 -3.31 -2.46 5.91
N LEU A 182 -3.40 -3.60 6.62
CA LEU A 182 -3.98 -4.89 6.14
C LEU A 182 -5.49 -4.79 5.77
N ASP A 183 -5.86 -3.92 4.84
CA ASP A 183 -7.23 -3.76 4.36
C ASP A 183 -7.26 -3.95 2.85
N GLY A 184 -8.44 -4.27 2.32
CA GLY A 184 -8.63 -4.56 0.90
C GLY A 184 -7.83 -5.76 0.42
N TRP A 185 -6.95 -5.58 -0.57
CA TRP A 185 -6.15 -6.65 -1.17
C TRP A 185 -4.95 -7.07 -0.32
N TRP A 186 -4.51 -6.20 0.59
CA TRP A 186 -3.25 -6.39 1.29
C TRP A 186 -3.26 -7.58 2.27
N PRO A 187 -4.36 -7.92 2.97
CA PRO A 187 -4.48 -9.18 3.73
C PRO A 187 -4.21 -10.44 2.90
N GLU A 188 -4.61 -10.45 1.63
CA GLU A 188 -4.41 -11.61 0.73
C GLU A 188 -2.97 -11.71 0.23
N ALA A 189 -2.23 -10.60 0.24
CA ALA A 189 -0.91 -10.49 -0.40
C ALA A 189 0.26 -10.37 0.59
N CYS A 190 0.04 -9.77 1.76
CA CYS A 190 1.10 -9.29 2.63
C CYS A 190 1.90 -10.44 3.25
N ARG A 191 3.20 -10.46 2.94
CA ARG A 191 4.21 -11.20 3.69
C ARG A 191 5.13 -10.17 4.31
N HIS A 192 4.81 -9.78 5.54
CA HIS A 192 5.47 -8.68 6.25
C HIS A 192 7.00 -8.88 6.28
N GLY A 193 7.75 -7.86 5.86
CA GLY A 193 9.21 -7.89 5.75
C GLY A 193 9.76 -8.61 4.51
N VAL A 194 8.90 -9.23 3.69
CA VAL A 194 9.29 -10.01 2.50
C VAL A 194 8.87 -9.31 1.20
N ASN A 195 7.60 -8.91 1.04
CA ASN A 195 7.12 -8.20 -0.16
C ASN A 195 6.57 -6.80 0.14
N GLY A 196 6.76 -6.34 1.38
CA GLY A 196 6.23 -5.11 1.91
C GLY A 196 5.98 -5.23 3.41
N TRP A 197 5.22 -4.30 3.95
CA TRP A 197 4.94 -4.22 5.38
C TRP A 197 3.47 -3.95 5.66
N ALA A 198 3.02 -4.53 6.77
CA ALA A 198 1.75 -4.24 7.40
C ALA A 198 1.90 -3.06 8.36
N ILE A 199 1.06 -2.05 8.23
CA ILE A 199 0.82 -1.04 9.27
C ILE A 199 -0.20 -1.67 10.22
N ALA A 200 0.28 -2.27 11.31
CA ALA A 200 -0.55 -2.91 12.32
C ALA A 200 0.11 -2.77 13.69
N CYS A 201 -0.68 -2.47 14.73
CA CYS A 201 -0.21 -2.69 16.09
C CYS A 201 -0.21 -4.20 16.40
N GLY A 202 0.83 -4.71 17.07
CA GLY A 202 0.79 -6.04 17.68
C GLY A 202 1.03 -7.25 16.78
N THR A 203 2.03 -7.24 15.88
CA THR A 203 2.48 -8.48 15.19
C THR A 203 3.13 -9.50 16.13
N SER A 204 3.41 -9.13 17.39
CA SER A 204 3.91 -10.03 18.44
C SER A 204 3.01 -11.27 18.62
N GLY A 205 1.69 -11.09 18.50
CA GLY A 205 0.73 -12.19 18.56
C GLY A 205 0.90 -13.21 17.41
N MET A 206 1.35 -12.77 16.24
CA MET A 206 1.61 -13.67 15.11
C MET A 206 2.72 -14.66 15.43
N LYS A 207 3.80 -14.21 16.10
CA LYS A 207 4.92 -15.08 16.46
C LYS A 207 4.47 -16.18 17.42
N ALA A 208 3.62 -15.85 18.39
CA ALA A 208 3.02 -16.83 19.29
C ALA A 208 2.14 -17.83 18.52
N ALA A 209 1.25 -17.34 17.65
CA ALA A 209 0.36 -18.18 16.85
C ALA A 209 1.10 -19.11 15.87
N LEU A 210 2.18 -18.64 15.24
CA LEU A 210 3.03 -19.44 14.36
C LEU A 210 3.74 -20.58 15.09
N ASN A 211 3.97 -20.45 16.39
CA ASN A 211 4.51 -21.50 17.24
C ASN A 211 3.41 -22.33 17.94
N GLY A 212 2.16 -22.25 17.47
CA GLY A 212 1.04 -23.03 17.97
C GLY A 212 0.44 -22.53 19.28
N VAL A 213 0.83 -21.34 19.76
CA VAL A 213 0.28 -20.75 20.99
C VAL A 213 -1.07 -20.08 20.67
N PRO A 214 -2.19 -20.49 21.30
CA PRO A 214 -3.47 -19.82 21.14
C PRO A 214 -3.39 -18.35 21.56
N ASN A 215 -4.04 -17.47 20.81
CA ASN A 215 -4.00 -16.03 21.09
C ASN A 215 -5.27 -15.55 21.82
N LEU A 216 -5.15 -14.59 22.73
CA LEU A 216 -6.27 -13.91 23.39
C LEU A 216 -6.02 -12.41 23.25
N SER A 217 -6.70 -11.77 22.30
CA SER A 217 -6.45 -10.37 21.93
C SER A 217 -7.71 -9.69 21.41
N VAL A 218 -7.71 -8.36 21.46
CA VAL A 218 -8.64 -7.52 20.72
C VAL A 218 -8.51 -7.83 19.22
N LEU A 219 -9.61 -7.77 18.47
CA LEU A 219 -9.63 -7.95 17.02
C LEU A 219 -9.04 -6.71 16.32
N ASP A 220 -7.71 -6.57 16.40
CA ASP A 220 -6.94 -5.56 15.68
C ASP A 220 -5.76 -6.16 14.91
N GLY A 221 -5.14 -5.34 14.04
CA GLY A 221 -3.99 -5.77 13.27
C GLY A 221 -4.31 -6.95 12.36
N TRP A 222 -3.86 -8.15 12.74
CA TRP A 222 -3.98 -9.42 12.01
C TRP A 222 -4.98 -10.40 12.64
N TRP A 223 -5.39 -10.14 13.88
CA TRP A 223 -6.27 -11.02 14.61
C TRP A 223 -7.70 -11.06 14.04
N PRO A 224 -8.27 -10.00 13.42
CA PRO A 224 -9.55 -10.07 12.72
C PRO A 224 -9.61 -11.16 11.65
N GLU A 225 -8.53 -11.33 10.89
CA GLU A 225 -8.46 -12.28 9.79
C GLU A 225 -8.05 -13.68 10.26
N ALA A 226 -7.28 -13.78 11.34
CA ALA A 226 -6.76 -15.06 11.83
C ALA A 226 -7.62 -15.70 12.94
N CYS A 227 -8.37 -14.92 13.71
CA CYS A 227 -9.12 -15.44 14.85
C CYS A 227 -10.26 -16.34 14.38
N ARG A 228 -10.19 -17.60 14.79
CA ARG A 228 -11.33 -18.52 14.85
C ARG A 228 -11.67 -18.67 16.32
N HIS A 229 -12.62 -17.84 16.77
CA HIS A 229 -13.01 -17.77 18.18
C HIS A 229 -13.31 -19.16 18.75
N GLY A 230 -12.62 -19.53 19.84
CA GLY A 230 -12.75 -20.85 20.48
C GLY A 230 -12.00 -21.99 19.79
N VAL A 231 -11.30 -21.73 18.68
CA VAL A 231 -10.54 -22.75 17.92
C VAL A 231 -9.04 -22.51 18.00
N ASN A 232 -8.56 -21.33 17.58
CA ASN A 232 -7.13 -20.97 17.62
C ASN A 232 -6.84 -19.81 18.59
N GLY A 233 -7.84 -19.40 19.35
CA GLY A 233 -7.76 -18.32 20.32
C GLY A 233 -9.12 -17.70 20.59
N TRP A 234 -9.12 -16.59 21.33
CA TRP A 234 -10.31 -15.84 21.70
C TRP A 234 -10.17 -14.36 21.32
N ALA A 235 -11.26 -13.84 20.79
CA ALA A 235 -11.42 -12.40 20.53
C ALA A 235 -11.87 -11.69 21.80
N ILE A 236 -11.25 -10.56 22.12
CA ILE A 236 -11.74 -9.61 23.12
C ILE A 236 -12.55 -8.53 22.37
N GLY A 237 -13.84 -8.39 22.71
CA GLY A 237 -14.76 -7.47 22.05
C GLY A 237 -15.42 -8.04 20.79
N ASP A 238 -16.19 -7.20 20.09
CA ASP A 238 -17.02 -7.57 18.93
C ASP A 238 -16.37 -7.26 17.57
N GLY A 239 -15.15 -6.72 17.57
CA GLY A 239 -14.42 -6.41 16.35
C GLY A 239 -14.90 -5.17 15.62
N THR A 240 -15.61 -4.25 16.30
CA THR A 240 -15.85 -2.92 15.76
C THR A 240 -14.52 -2.20 15.54
N SER A 241 -14.07 -2.22 14.30
CA SER A 241 -12.99 -1.41 13.78
C SER A 241 -13.47 0.04 13.70
N GLY A 242 -12.62 0.98 14.11
CA GLY A 242 -13.00 2.38 14.36
C GLY A 242 -12.92 2.82 15.82
N ALA A 243 -12.11 2.13 16.64
CA ALA A 243 -11.77 2.64 17.97
C ALA A 243 -11.29 4.10 17.87
N PRO A 244 -11.66 4.99 18.83
CA PRO A 244 -11.33 6.42 18.77
C PRO A 244 -9.84 6.73 18.58
N ASP A 245 -8.97 5.76 18.87
CA ASP A 245 -7.53 5.85 18.82
C ASP A 245 -6.88 5.25 17.55
N GLN A 246 -7.67 4.79 16.57
CA GLN A 246 -7.13 4.08 15.40
C GLN A 246 -6.11 4.93 14.62
N ASP A 247 -6.37 6.22 14.45
CA ASP A 247 -5.43 7.12 13.77
C ASP A 247 -4.12 7.29 14.54
N GLU A 248 -4.17 7.33 15.88
CA GLU A 248 -2.97 7.37 16.72
C GLU A 248 -2.17 6.06 16.61
N ARG A 249 -2.85 4.91 16.74
CA ARG A 249 -2.20 3.59 16.63
C ARG A 249 -1.61 3.34 15.25
N ASP A 250 -2.36 3.62 14.19
CA ASP A 250 -1.89 3.41 12.81
C ASP A 250 -0.75 4.38 12.47
N ARG A 251 -0.77 5.62 12.98
CA ARG A 251 0.34 6.57 12.83
C ARG A 251 1.58 6.11 13.58
N ALA A 252 1.44 5.69 14.83
CA ALA A 252 2.56 5.16 15.60
C ALA A 252 3.18 3.92 14.92
N ALA A 253 2.34 3.00 14.43
CA ALA A 253 2.79 1.84 13.66
C ALA A 253 3.45 2.22 12.34
N LEU A 254 2.90 3.21 11.61
CA LEU A 254 3.47 3.72 10.37
C LEU A 254 4.90 4.21 10.59
N TYR A 255 5.14 5.07 11.59
CA TYR A 255 6.50 5.55 11.88
C TYR A 255 7.41 4.43 12.38
N ALA A 256 6.93 3.56 13.27
CA ALA A 256 7.74 2.46 13.78
C ALA A 256 8.23 1.56 12.64
N THR A 257 7.36 1.19 11.69
CA THR A 257 7.74 0.39 10.52
C THR A 257 8.62 1.19 9.56
N LEU A 258 8.31 2.46 9.29
CA LEU A 258 9.11 3.29 8.41
C LEU A 258 10.56 3.45 8.92
N GLU A 259 10.72 3.76 10.20
CA GLU A 259 11.99 4.05 10.85
C GLU A 259 12.84 2.80 11.11
N ASN A 260 12.22 1.73 11.61
CA ASN A 260 12.94 0.55 12.08
C ASN A 260 13.01 -0.58 11.05
N GLU A 261 12.22 -0.53 9.97
CA GLU A 261 12.17 -1.61 8.99
C GLU A 261 12.41 -1.13 7.56
N VAL A 262 11.64 -0.15 7.09
CA VAL A 262 11.70 0.32 5.69
C VAL A 262 13.03 1.01 5.40
N LEU A 263 13.41 2.00 6.22
CA LEU A 263 14.66 2.74 6.02
C LEU A 263 15.90 1.85 6.10
N PRO A 264 16.04 0.94 7.10
CA PRO A 264 17.12 -0.04 7.11
C PRO A 264 17.11 -0.98 5.91
N ALA A 265 15.94 -1.47 5.48
CA ALA A 265 15.84 -2.34 4.31
C ALA A 265 16.24 -1.63 3.01
N TYR A 266 15.90 -0.34 2.85
CA TYR A 266 16.28 0.45 1.66
C TYR A 266 17.79 0.69 1.58
N ALA A 267 18.46 0.81 2.73
CA ALA A 267 19.92 0.92 2.79
C ALA A 267 20.65 -0.38 2.40
N ASP A 268 19.99 -1.54 2.56
CA ASP A 268 20.50 -2.84 2.14
C ASP A 268 20.09 -3.17 0.70
N ALA A 269 21.03 -2.99 -0.23
CA ALA A 269 20.85 -3.25 -1.66
C ALA A 269 20.32 -4.65 -1.98
N GLY A 270 20.87 -5.68 -1.33
CA GLY A 270 20.55 -7.07 -1.61
C GLY A 270 19.16 -7.41 -1.11
N ARG A 271 18.89 -7.06 0.16
CA ARG A 271 17.56 -7.22 0.76
C ARG A 271 16.50 -6.50 -0.04
N TRP A 272 16.76 -5.27 -0.50
CA TRP A 272 15.79 -4.51 -1.29
C TRP A 272 15.44 -5.21 -2.60
N VAL A 273 16.42 -5.73 -3.34
CA VAL A 273 16.19 -6.48 -4.59
C VAL A 273 15.33 -7.72 -4.36
N ASP A 274 15.58 -8.45 -3.27
CA ASP A 274 14.77 -9.62 -2.94
C ASP A 274 13.32 -9.23 -2.61
N MET A 275 13.12 -8.10 -1.93
CA MET A 275 11.78 -7.56 -1.71
C MET A 275 11.08 -7.15 -3.00
N MET A 276 11.80 -6.52 -3.93
CA MET A 276 11.26 -6.15 -5.25
C MET A 276 10.78 -7.40 -6.01
N ARG A 277 11.61 -8.46 -6.05
CA ARG A 277 11.25 -9.74 -6.69
C ARG A 277 10.04 -10.37 -6.02
N ALA A 278 10.01 -10.41 -4.69
CA ALA A 278 8.89 -10.96 -3.95
C ALA A 278 7.59 -10.18 -4.22
N SER A 279 7.67 -8.86 -4.37
CA SER A 279 6.55 -8.00 -4.75
C SER A 279 6.00 -8.36 -6.14
N ILE A 280 6.89 -8.47 -7.14
CA ILE A 280 6.52 -8.85 -8.52
C ILE A 280 5.84 -10.23 -8.54
N VAL A 281 6.48 -11.24 -7.94
CA VAL A 281 5.96 -12.62 -7.90
C VAL A 281 4.59 -12.68 -7.21
N THR A 282 4.38 -11.90 -6.15
CA THR A 282 3.09 -11.84 -5.45
C THR A 282 1.99 -11.32 -6.38
N ALA A 283 2.27 -10.20 -7.07
CA ALA A 283 1.30 -9.57 -7.95
C ALA A 283 1.00 -10.39 -9.22
N GLU A 284 2.02 -10.95 -9.87
CA GLU A 284 1.87 -11.77 -11.08
C GLU A 284 1.09 -13.05 -10.84
N ARG A 285 1.30 -13.71 -9.69
CA ARG A 285 0.62 -14.97 -9.37
C ARG A 285 -0.81 -14.76 -8.88
N GLY A 286 -1.01 -13.76 -8.02
CA GLY A 286 -2.27 -13.59 -7.30
C GLY A 286 -3.22 -12.55 -7.89
N PHE A 287 -2.73 -11.54 -8.60
CA PHE A 287 -3.48 -10.29 -8.77
C PHE A 287 -3.52 -9.76 -10.21
N THR A 288 -3.44 -10.66 -11.20
CA THR A 288 -3.64 -10.32 -12.61
C THR A 288 -5.12 -10.29 -12.97
N SER A 289 -5.49 -9.42 -13.92
CA SER A 289 -6.85 -9.41 -14.49
C SER A 289 -7.19 -10.73 -15.17
N ASP A 290 -6.20 -11.41 -15.75
CA ASP A 290 -6.39 -12.70 -16.43
C ASP A 290 -6.83 -13.78 -15.43
N ARG A 291 -6.21 -13.82 -14.24
CA ARG A 291 -6.65 -14.68 -13.12
C ARG A 291 -8.07 -14.30 -12.69
N MET A 292 -8.34 -13.02 -12.47
CA MET A 292 -9.66 -12.52 -12.07
C MET A 292 -10.77 -12.94 -13.06
N VAL A 293 -10.54 -12.80 -14.36
CA VAL A 293 -11.49 -13.21 -15.40
C VAL A 293 -11.71 -14.72 -15.39
N ARG A 294 -10.66 -15.53 -15.22
CA ARG A 294 -10.79 -16.99 -15.07
C ARG A 294 -11.63 -17.37 -13.84
N ASP A 295 -11.45 -16.68 -12.71
CA ASP A 295 -12.28 -16.90 -11.51
C ASP A 295 -13.76 -16.59 -11.78
N TYR A 296 -14.06 -15.49 -12.49
CA TYR A 296 -15.44 -15.18 -12.92
C TYR A 296 -16.03 -16.31 -13.76
N PHE A 297 -15.31 -16.79 -14.77
CA PHE A 297 -15.80 -17.90 -15.60
C PHE A 297 -16.00 -19.17 -14.79
N ALA A 298 -15.04 -19.59 -13.98
CA ALA A 298 -15.12 -20.85 -13.25
C ALA A 298 -16.20 -20.85 -12.16
N ARG A 299 -16.41 -19.72 -11.47
CA ARG A 299 -17.25 -19.66 -10.27
C ARG A 299 -18.63 -19.08 -10.50
N LEU A 300 -18.80 -18.24 -11.53
CA LEU A 300 -20.07 -17.56 -11.79
C LEU A 300 -20.73 -18.01 -13.10
N TYR A 301 -19.98 -18.06 -14.20
CA TYR A 301 -20.56 -18.28 -15.53
C TYR A 301 -20.50 -19.73 -16.05
N GLY A 302 -19.60 -20.56 -15.51
CA GLY A 302 -19.36 -21.94 -15.95
C GLY A 302 -19.97 -23.00 -15.02
N GLN A 303 -20.88 -22.59 -14.14
CA GLN A 303 -21.67 -23.51 -13.31
C GLN A 303 -22.89 -23.94 -14.15
N GLU A 304 -22.81 -25.11 -14.81
CA GLU A 304 -23.97 -25.85 -15.33
C GLU A 304 -24.58 -26.74 -14.25
#